data_AF-A0A958LSI1-F1
#
_entry.id   AF-A0A958LSI1-F1
#
_cell.length_a   1.000
_cell.length_b   1.000
_cell.length_c   1.000
_cell.angle_alpha   90.00
_cell.angle_beta   90.00
_cell.angle_gamma   90.00
#
_symmetry.space_group_name_H-M   'P 1'
#
loop_
_entity.id
_entity.type
_entity.pdbx_description
1 polymer ?
#
loop_
_entity_poly.entity_id
_entity_poly.type
_entity_poly.pdbx_seq_one_letter_code
_entity_poly.pdbx_strand_id
1 'polypeptide(L)'
;MPRRSESFDQYIAEKMQDTDYARGMLLNSIKEFDESVEEALKYTIRNMGIKEFAERADIPFQNVSDFVRGKRKLKIETLDKYLSVFELKSKIVVVANQTDVA
;
A
#
# COMPACT_ATOMS: atom_id res chain seq x y z
N MET A 1 20.20 4.83 -24.29
CA MET A 1 20.45 4.23 -22.95
C MET A 1 19.46 4.88 -21.98
N PRO A 2 18.80 4.18 -21.03
CA PRO A 2 19.25 2.96 -20.34
C PRO A 2 18.21 1.82 -20.27
N ARG A 3 18.63 0.57 -20.56
CA ARG A 3 17.88 -0.67 -20.25
C ARG A 3 17.91 -1.04 -18.75
N ARG A 4 18.09 -0.05 -17.87
CA ARG A 4 18.19 -0.27 -16.42
C ARG A 4 16.84 -0.17 -15.70
N SER A 5 15.89 0.60 -16.24
CA SER A 5 14.57 0.75 -15.60
C SER A 5 13.74 -0.52 -15.68
N GLU A 6 13.61 -1.16 -16.85
CA GLU A 6 12.83 -2.40 -16.98
C GLU A 6 13.34 -3.52 -16.06
N SER A 7 14.66 -3.71 -15.98
CA SER A 7 15.24 -4.71 -15.08
C SER A 7 15.08 -4.36 -13.60
N PHE A 8 15.10 -3.07 -13.25
CA PHE A 8 14.95 -2.62 -11.88
C PHE A 8 13.49 -2.69 -11.43
N ASP A 9 12.56 -2.26 -12.26
CA ASP A 9 11.12 -2.34 -12.01
C ASP A 9 10.67 -3.81 -11.90
N GLN A 10 11.21 -4.68 -12.76
CA GLN A 10 10.94 -6.12 -12.71
C GLN A 10 11.55 -6.78 -11.46
N TYR A 11 12.75 -6.38 -11.06
CA TYR A 11 13.37 -6.83 -9.80
C TYR A 11 12.56 -6.37 -8.58
N ILE A 12 12.07 -5.13 -8.58
CA ILE A 12 11.20 -4.61 -7.52
C ILE A 12 9.89 -5.41 -7.49
N ALA A 13 9.26 -5.67 -8.63
CA ALA A 13 8.04 -6.46 -8.70
C ALA A 13 8.23 -7.89 -8.15
N GLU A 14 9.34 -8.55 -8.48
CA GLU A 14 9.69 -9.87 -7.92
C GLU A 14 9.87 -9.81 -6.40
N LYS A 15 10.57 -8.79 -5.89
CA LYS A 15 10.74 -8.60 -4.44
C LYS A 15 9.43 -8.26 -3.74
N MET A 16 8.53 -7.53 -4.38
CA MET A 16 7.22 -7.16 -3.84
C MET A 16 6.25 -8.34 -3.75
N GLN A 17 6.55 -9.49 -4.36
CA GLN A 17 5.82 -10.73 -4.06
C GLN A 17 6.09 -11.24 -2.64
N ASP A 18 7.23 -10.88 -2.04
CA ASP A 18 7.52 -11.13 -0.63
C ASP A 18 6.74 -10.14 0.24
N THR A 19 5.88 -10.68 1.11
CA THR A 19 5.04 -9.89 2.02
C THR A 19 5.88 -9.03 2.97
N ASP A 20 7.04 -9.52 3.42
CA ASP A 20 7.91 -8.78 4.34
C ASP A 20 8.55 -7.58 3.65
N TYR A 21 8.94 -7.75 2.39
CA TYR A 21 9.48 -6.67 1.56
C TYR A 21 8.41 -5.62 1.25
N ALA A 22 7.22 -6.06 0.84
CA ALA A 22 6.09 -5.17 0.58
C ALA A 22 5.64 -4.40 1.82
N ARG A 23 5.67 -5.04 3.00
CA ARG A 23 5.44 -4.38 4.30
C ARG A 23 6.49 -3.30 4.56
N GLY A 24 7.77 -3.61 4.34
CA GLY A 24 8.87 -2.65 4.49
C GLY A 24 8.69 -1.43 3.59
N MET A 25 8.32 -1.67 2.33
CA MET A 25 8.04 -0.59 1.37
C MET A 25 6.88 0.29 1.83
N LEU A 26 5.76 -0.31 2.22
CA LEU A 26 4.58 0.41 2.71
C LEU A 26 4.93 1.31 3.91
N LEU A 27 5.68 0.77 4.88
CA LEU A 27 6.11 1.52 6.06
C LEU A 27 7.07 2.66 5.70
N ASN A 28 7.99 2.44 4.75
CA ASN A 28 8.88 3.50 4.27
C ASN A 28 8.10 4.60 3.54
N SER A 29 7.15 4.26 2.67
CA SER A 29 6.24 5.24 2.03
C SER A 29 5.56 6.14 3.07
N ILE A 30 5.03 5.56 4.14
CA ILE A 30 4.32 6.32 5.18
C ILE A 30 5.29 7.16 6.02
N LYS A 31 6.45 6.62 6.41
CA LYS A 31 7.37 7.29 7.34
C LYS A 31 8.31 8.30 6.69
N GLU A 32 8.88 7.94 5.54
CA GLU A 32 9.92 8.73 4.88
C GLU A 32 9.34 9.72 3.87
N PHE A 33 8.21 9.37 3.24
CA PHE A 33 7.60 10.19 2.19
C PHE A 33 6.32 10.91 2.65
N ASP A 34 5.95 10.75 3.92
CA ASP A 34 4.71 11.30 4.52
C ASP A 34 3.46 11.01 3.67
N GLU A 35 3.48 9.88 2.94
CA GLU A 35 2.37 9.48 2.08
C GLU A 35 1.19 9.04 2.95
N SER A 36 -0.01 9.41 2.51
CA SER A 36 -1.21 8.85 3.11
C SER A 36 -1.20 7.32 2.99
N VAL A 37 -1.71 6.63 4.02
CA VAL A 37 -1.80 5.16 4.04
C VAL A 37 -2.48 4.62 2.78
N GLU A 38 -3.48 5.33 2.24
CA GLU A 38 -4.13 4.93 0.99
C GLU A 38 -3.19 4.98 -0.21
N GLU A 39 -2.40 6.05 -0.39
CA GLU A 39 -1.46 6.15 -1.51
C GLU A 39 -0.34 5.12 -1.41
N ALA A 40 0.22 4.96 -0.21
CA ALA A 40 1.23 3.96 0.08
C ALA A 40 0.71 2.54 -0.23
N LEU A 41 -0.55 2.23 0.12
CA LEU A 41 -1.21 0.96 -0.24
C LEU A 41 -1.39 0.82 -1.75
N LYS A 42 -1.85 1.86 -2.44
CA LYS A 42 -2.03 1.81 -3.90
C LYS A 42 -0.70 1.52 -4.60
N TYR A 43 0.38 2.18 -4.19
CA TYR A 43 1.71 1.95 -4.74
C TYR A 43 2.19 0.53 -4.47
N THR A 44 2.06 0.06 -3.22
CA THR A 44 2.46 -1.29 -2.81
C THR A 44 1.70 -2.37 -3.59
N ILE A 45 0.37 -2.23 -3.72
CA ILE A 45 -0.48 -3.20 -4.44
C ILE A 45 -0.18 -3.19 -5.95
N ARG A 46 0.11 -2.03 -6.56
CA ARG A 46 0.49 -1.97 -7.98
C ARG A 46 1.78 -2.73 -8.27
N ASN A 47 2.77 -2.59 -7.38
CA ASN A 47 4.07 -3.23 -7.56
C ASN A 47 4.06 -4.72 -7.18
N MET A 48 3.27 -5.12 -6.18
CA MET A 48 3.05 -6.54 -5.83
C MET A 48 2.24 -7.27 -6.91
N GLY A 49 1.28 -6.57 -7.52
CA GLY A 49 0.30 -7.14 -8.43
C GLY A 49 -1.09 -7.17 -7.81
N ILE A 50 -2.07 -6.62 -8.52
CA ILE A 50 -3.46 -6.47 -8.05
C ILE A 50 -4.10 -7.85 -7.85
N LYS A 51 -3.76 -8.83 -8.69
CA LYS A 51 -4.35 -10.17 -8.66
C LYS A 51 -3.84 -10.96 -7.47
N GLU A 52 -2.53 -10.97 -7.27
CA GLU A 52 -1.82 -11.60 -6.17
C GLU A 52 -2.30 -11.05 -4.84
N PHE A 53 -2.44 -9.72 -4.74
CA PHE A 53 -2.98 -9.08 -3.56
C PHE A 53 -4.45 -9.45 -3.31
N ALA A 54 -5.29 -9.44 -4.35
CA ALA A 54 -6.71 -9.77 -4.22
C ALA A 54 -6.92 -11.21 -3.71
N GLU A 55 -6.12 -12.16 -4.19
CA GLU A 55 -6.13 -13.55 -3.72
C GLU A 55 -5.68 -13.67 -2.26
N ARG A 56 -4.63 -12.94 -1.85
CA ARG A 56 -4.16 -12.93 -0.45
C ARG A 56 -5.13 -12.25 0.51
N ALA A 57 -5.78 -11.18 0.06
CA ALA A 57 -6.73 -10.40 0.87
C ALA A 57 -8.12 -11.05 0.97
N ASP A 58 -8.40 -12.08 0.15
CA ASP A 58 -9.74 -12.65 -0.05
C ASP A 58 -10.77 -11.57 -0.43
N ILE A 59 -10.39 -10.70 -1.38
CA ILE A 59 -11.21 -9.56 -1.82
C ILE A 59 -11.40 -9.64 -3.34
N PRO A 60 -12.61 -9.36 -3.85
CA PRO A 60 -12.84 -9.36 -5.28
C PRO A 60 -11.84 -8.46 -6.02
N PHE A 61 -11.19 -9.00 -7.05
CA PHE A 61 -10.21 -8.29 -7.87
C PHE A 61 -10.71 -6.91 -8.31
N GLN A 62 -11.98 -6.81 -8.70
CA GLN A 62 -12.60 -5.55 -9.12
C GLN A 62 -12.56 -4.48 -8.02
N ASN A 63 -12.78 -4.86 -6.75
CA ASN A 63 -12.73 -3.93 -5.62
C ASN A 63 -11.30 -3.42 -5.38
N VAL A 64 -10.31 -4.30 -5.48
CA VAL A 64 -8.89 -3.92 -5.36
C VAL A 64 -8.48 -3.01 -6.52
N SER A 65 -8.86 -3.38 -7.75
CA SER A 65 -8.58 -2.58 -8.95
C SER A 65 -9.20 -1.19 -8.89
N ASP A 66 -10.46 -1.07 -8.46
CA ASP A 66 -11.14 0.22 -8.34
C ASP A 66 -10.54 1.09 -7.21
N PHE A 67 -10.08 0.48 -6.12
CA PHE A 67 -9.32 1.18 -5.09
C PHE A 67 -7.98 1.70 -5.63
N VAL A 68 -7.21 0.84 -6.30
CA VAL A 68 -5.92 1.19 -6.90
C VAL A 68 -6.05 2.32 -7.93
N ARG A 69 -7.18 2.38 -8.64
CA ARG A 69 -7.52 3.44 -9.61
C ARG A 69 -8.09 4.70 -8.97
N GLY A 70 -8.27 4.74 -7.66
CA GLY A 70 -8.85 5.88 -6.94
C GLY A 70 -10.36 6.08 -7.19
N LYS A 71 -11.05 5.11 -7.80
CA LYS A 71 -12.50 5.16 -8.02
C LYS A 71 -13.30 4.86 -6.74
N ARG A 72 -12.65 4.30 -5.73
CA ARG A 72 -13.26 3.90 -4.47
C ARG A 72 -12.41 4.36 -3.28
N LYS A 73 -13.07 4.96 -2.28
CA LYS A 73 -12.49 5.23 -0.96
C LYS A 73 -12.58 3.99 -0.06
N LEU A 74 -11.56 3.72 0.74
CA LEU A 74 -11.57 2.60 1.68
C LEU A 74 -12.41 2.93 2.91
N LYS A 75 -13.18 1.94 3.38
CA LYS A 75 -13.72 1.96 4.74
C LYS A 75 -12.64 1.44 5.69
N ILE A 76 -12.68 1.84 6.97
CA ILE A 76 -11.73 1.37 8.00
C ILE A 76 -11.68 -0.17 8.05
N GLU A 77 -12.85 -0.83 7.99
CA GLU A 77 -12.93 -2.30 7.95
C GLU A 77 -12.19 -2.91 6.75
N THR A 78 -12.23 -2.23 5.60
CA THR A 78 -11.53 -2.68 4.38
C THR A 78 -10.04 -2.38 4.47
N LEU A 79 -9.68 -1.24 5.05
CA LEU A 79 -8.29 -0.87 5.32
C LEU A 79 -7.62 -1.90 6.23
N ASP A 80 -8.28 -2.32 7.31
CA ASP A 80 -7.75 -3.35 8.21
C ASP A 80 -7.54 -4.70 7.49
N LYS A 81 -8.47 -5.10 6.61
CA LYS A 81 -8.27 -6.29 5.78
C LYS A 81 -7.06 -6.15 4.87
N TYR A 82 -6.87 -4.99 4.25
CA TYR A 82 -5.74 -4.76 3.36
C TYR A 82 -4.41 -4.76 4.12
N LEU A 83 -4.39 -4.15 5.30
CA LEU A 83 -3.22 -4.14 6.19
C LEU A 83 -2.91 -5.53 6.75
N SER A 84 -3.92 -6.36 7.01
CA SER A 84 -3.72 -7.72 7.52
C SER A 84 -2.94 -8.63 6.57
N VAL A 85 -3.00 -8.37 5.24
CA VAL A 85 -2.17 -9.08 4.25
C VAL A 85 -0.68 -8.89 4.54
N PHE A 86 -0.32 -7.72 5.08
CA PHE A 86 1.04 -7.36 5.46
C PHE A 86 1.32 -7.58 6.96
N GLU A 87 0.44 -8.30 7.66
CA GLU A 87 0.50 -8.48 9.11
C GLU A 87 0.47 -7.16 9.90
N LEU A 88 -0.09 -6.10 9.30
CA LEU A 88 -0.25 -4.79 9.91
C LEU A 88 -1.68 -4.61 10.43
N LYS A 89 -1.83 -3.73 11.42
CA LYS A 89 -3.13 -3.31 11.95
C LYS A 89 -3.18 -1.80 12.02
N SER A 90 -4.35 -1.22 11.72
CA SER A 90 -4.55 0.20 11.97
C SER A 90 -4.62 0.46 13.48
N LYS A 91 -3.95 1.52 13.94
CA LYS A 91 -4.08 2.05 15.30
C LYS A 91 -4.52 3.49 15.18
N ILE A 92 -5.72 3.78 15.66
CA ILE A 92 -6.21 5.16 15.74
C ILE A 92 -5.50 5.82 16.91
N VAL A 93 -4.76 6.89 16.63
CA VAL A 93 -4.11 7.74 17.64
C VAL A 93 -4.72 9.12 17.54
N VAL A 94 -5.19 9.65 18.67
CA VAL A 94 -5.68 11.03 18.75
C VAL A 94 -4.47 11.93 19.00
N VAL A 95 -4.18 12.80 18.04
CA VAL A 95 -3.18 13.86 18.17
C VAL A 95 -3.88 15.19 18.36
N ALA A 96 -3.34 16.04 19.23
CA ALA A 96 -3.80 17.41 19.35
C ALA A 96 -3.53 18.12 18.02
N ASN A 97 -4.53 18.83 17.48
CA ASN A 97 -4.29 19.77 16.40
C ASN A 97 -3.34 20.85 16.95
N GLN A 98 -2.07 20.75 16.62
CA GLN A 98 -1.14 21.86 16.80
C GLN A 98 -1.51 22.89 15.74
N THR A 99 -2.47 23.75 16.10
CA THR A 99 -2.59 25.06 15.46
C THR A 99 -1.37 25.83 15.95
N ASP A 100 -0.29 25.82 15.17
CA ASP A 100 0.80 26.78 15.33
C ASP A 100 0.21 28.18 15.16
N VAL A 101 -0.10 28.80 16.29
CA VAL A 101 -0.29 30.25 16.41
C VAL A 101 0.70 30.71 17.46
N ALA A 102 1.89 31.09 17.01
CA ALA A 102 2.78 32.03 17.67
C ALA A 102 3.67 32.72 16.63
#